data_AF-A0A562ZES0-F1
#
_entry.id   AF-A0A562ZES0-F1
#
_cell.length_a   1.000
_cell.length_b   1.000
_cell.length_c   1.000
_cell.angle_alpha   90.00
_cell.angle_beta   90.00
_cell.angle_gamma   90.00
#
_symmetry.space_group_name_H-M   'P 1'
#
loop_
_entity.id
_entity.type
_entity.pdbx_description
1 polymer ?
#
loop_
_entity_poly.entity_id
_entity_poly.type
_entity_poly.pdbx_seq_one_letter_code
_entity_poly.pdbx_strand_id
1 'polypeptide(L)'
;MNLAKTQILSSMEVRHHFCFAQNVTLDKIDLRLKKGRVTVQDCAELDEIFAASLSSPAKNADKVTKRTLRILASLNLELPSPLIRRLFVESAELRENVAGHLAKLGYSYARGRLLLKIATDARALDDGARFAVKDVVLAWDVSSDATGVDFVTALLSCVKEYAGEVGFCTALAVFAKFAPPNKLLSFLESKRRIWEASSFAHRQVISVLPRLMNYRPYKVERYLVDALNCGKADVVSVAKNLFDLAELTGMSPEIRMAFFPTNAAGSPYPLSKFLILKWMYHHGVTASHQTQADIEKQIGDRWYTSALQA
;
A
#
# COMPACT_ATOMS: atom_id res chain seq x y z
N MET A 1 -17.32 4.37 38.70
CA MET A 1 -15.91 4.66 38.35
C MET A 1 -15.10 3.40 38.68
N ASN A 2 -14.53 2.73 37.68
CA ASN A 2 -13.99 1.37 37.84
C ASN A 2 -12.55 1.43 38.39
N LEU A 3 -12.39 1.45 39.72
CA LEU A 3 -11.09 1.46 40.41
C LEU A 3 -10.18 0.27 40.02
N ALA A 4 -10.77 -0.80 39.46
CA ALA A 4 -10.05 -1.96 38.93
C ALA A 4 -9.18 -1.67 37.68
N LYS A 5 -9.31 -0.49 37.05
CA LYS A 5 -8.53 -0.13 35.85
C LYS A 5 -7.26 0.69 36.13
N THR A 6 -7.04 1.14 37.36
CA THR A 6 -5.87 1.97 37.71
C THR A 6 -4.95 1.20 38.65
N GLN A 7 -4.06 0.37 38.08
CA GLN A 7 -2.93 -0.16 38.85
C GLN A 7 -1.99 0.99 39.20
N ILE A 8 -1.80 1.24 40.49
CA ILE A 8 -0.74 2.10 40.99
C ILE A 8 0.55 1.27 40.93
N LEU A 9 1.44 1.65 40.04
CA LEU A 9 2.72 0.97 39.84
C LEU A 9 3.82 1.71 40.61
N SER A 10 4.74 0.96 41.18
CA SER A 10 6.00 1.49 41.70
C SER A 10 6.84 2.09 40.56
N SER A 11 7.80 2.95 40.90
CA SER A 11 8.73 3.54 39.92
C SER A 11 9.47 2.48 39.09
N MET A 12 9.83 1.34 39.69
CA MET A 12 10.48 0.24 38.98
C MET A 12 9.53 -0.47 38.01
N GLU A 13 8.30 -0.75 38.43
CA GLU A 13 7.28 -1.38 37.57
C GLU A 13 6.90 -0.46 36.42
N VAL A 14 6.82 0.85 36.64
CA VAL A 14 6.65 1.84 35.58
C VAL A 14 7.81 1.74 34.60
N ARG A 15 9.07 1.82 35.07
CA ARG A 15 10.25 1.73 34.19
C ARG A 15 10.27 0.45 33.36
N HIS A 16 9.92 -0.68 33.95
CA HIS A 16 9.85 -1.97 33.29
C HIS A 16 8.71 -2.03 32.26
N HIS A 17 7.46 -1.78 32.67
CA HIS A 17 6.30 -1.90 31.77
C HIS A 17 6.24 -0.84 30.68
N PHE A 18 6.89 0.32 30.87
CA PHE A 18 7.06 1.34 29.84
C PHE A 18 8.36 1.20 29.03
N CYS A 19 9.18 0.18 29.30
CA CYS A 19 10.43 -0.09 28.60
C CYS A 19 11.31 1.17 28.48
N PHE A 20 11.49 1.89 29.59
CA PHE A 20 12.08 3.24 29.58
C PHE A 20 13.48 3.24 28.97
N ALA A 21 14.32 2.28 29.35
CA ALA A 21 15.69 2.16 28.84
C ALA A 21 15.71 1.95 27.31
N GLN A 22 14.88 1.04 26.80
CA GLN A 22 14.78 0.77 25.37
C GLN A 22 14.30 2.01 24.61
N ASN A 23 13.29 2.71 25.12
CA ASN A 23 12.79 3.93 24.47
C ASN A 23 13.85 5.03 24.40
N VAL A 24 14.62 5.25 25.48
CA VAL A 24 15.73 6.21 25.48
C VAL A 24 16.79 5.85 24.45
N THR A 25 17.13 4.56 24.30
CA THR A 25 18.08 4.12 23.28
C THR A 25 17.53 4.34 21.87
N LEU A 26 16.28 3.94 21.62
CA LEU A 26 15.62 4.15 20.33
C LEU A 26 15.47 5.64 19.97
N ASP A 27 15.31 6.54 20.95
CA ASP A 27 15.32 8.00 20.74
C ASP A 27 16.67 8.49 20.23
N LYS A 28 17.76 8.01 20.84
CA LYS A 28 19.13 8.35 20.41
C LYS A 28 19.41 7.84 19.00
N ILE A 29 19.03 6.60 18.69
CA ILE A 29 19.22 6.00 17.37
C ILE A 29 18.40 6.74 16.30
N ASP A 30 17.13 7.06 16.56
CA ASP A 30 16.29 7.82 15.62
C ASP A 30 16.84 9.23 15.36
N LEU A 31 17.41 9.89 16.39
CA LEU A 31 18.08 11.18 16.23
C LEU A 31 19.35 11.07 15.37
N ARG A 32 20.14 10.00 15.54
CA ARG A 32 21.33 9.73 14.72
C ARG A 32 20.96 9.40 13.28
N LEU A 33 19.90 8.60 13.07
CA LEU A 33 19.34 8.28 11.76
C LEU A 33 18.96 9.54 10.99
N LYS A 34 18.22 10.46 11.61
CA LYS A 34 17.84 11.75 10.99
C LYS A 34 19.04 12.62 10.61
N LYS A 35 20.18 12.43 11.29
CA LYS A 35 21.43 13.15 11.02
C LYS A 35 22.37 12.39 10.07
N GLY A 36 22.01 11.18 9.62
CA GLY A 36 22.87 10.32 8.80
C GLY A 36 24.11 9.81 9.53
N ARG A 37 24.05 9.62 10.85
CA ARG A 37 25.20 9.27 11.72
C ARG A 37 25.00 7.96 12.48
N VAL A 38 24.33 7.00 11.87
CA VAL A 38 24.11 5.68 12.48
C VAL A 38 25.38 4.86 12.37
N THR A 39 25.72 4.17 13.45
CA THR A 39 26.92 3.36 13.59
C THR A 39 26.59 1.87 13.58
N VAL A 40 27.60 1.02 13.40
CA VAL A 40 27.44 -0.45 13.53
C VAL A 40 26.94 -0.83 14.93
N GLN A 41 27.39 -0.11 15.96
CA GLN A 41 26.93 -0.31 17.33
C GLN A 41 25.43 -0.03 17.50
N ASP A 42 24.90 1.01 16.82
CA ASP A 42 23.47 1.28 16.83
C ASP A 42 22.67 0.13 16.22
N CYS A 43 23.19 -0.50 15.16
CA CYS A 43 22.54 -1.67 14.55
C CYS A 43 22.52 -2.87 15.50
N ALA A 44 23.63 -3.14 16.18
CA ALA A 44 23.70 -4.22 17.18
C ALA A 44 22.74 -3.97 18.35
N GLU A 45 22.68 -2.73 18.86
CA GLU A 45 21.73 -2.34 19.92
C GLU A 45 20.27 -2.48 19.46
N LEU A 46 19.95 -2.17 18.19
CA LEU A 46 18.61 -2.38 17.64
C LEU A 46 18.23 -3.86 17.61
N ASP A 47 19.14 -4.73 17.20
CA ASP A 47 18.90 -6.17 17.15
C ASP A 47 18.65 -6.75 18.54
N GLU A 48 19.45 -6.32 19.53
CA GLU A 48 19.26 -6.69 20.93
C GLU A 48 17.91 -6.21 21.48
N ILE A 49 17.56 -4.94 21.26
CA ILE A 49 16.27 -4.38 21.68
C ILE A 49 15.12 -5.12 21.00
N PHE A 50 15.25 -5.43 19.71
CA PHE A 50 14.23 -6.15 18.96
C PHE A 50 14.01 -7.54 19.55
N ALA A 51 15.08 -8.33 19.68
CA ALA A 51 15.01 -9.68 20.24
C ALA A 51 14.42 -9.67 21.64
N ALA A 52 14.87 -8.77 22.51
CA ALA A 52 14.35 -8.63 23.87
C ALA A 52 12.87 -8.23 23.90
N SER A 53 12.43 -7.38 22.97
CA SER A 53 11.03 -6.93 22.90
C SER A 53 10.05 -8.04 22.50
N LEU A 54 10.48 -9.01 21.69
CA LEU A 54 9.62 -10.12 21.24
C LEU A 54 9.26 -11.12 22.34
N SER A 55 10.05 -11.23 23.39
CA SER A 55 9.83 -12.15 24.52
C SER A 55 9.50 -11.43 25.83
N SER A 56 9.37 -10.11 25.81
CA SER A 56 9.21 -9.31 27.03
C SER A 56 7.79 -9.39 27.57
N PRO A 57 7.59 -9.64 28.87
CA PRO A 57 6.27 -9.57 29.52
C PRO A 57 5.83 -8.11 29.78
N ALA A 58 6.62 -7.11 29.38
CA ALA A 58 6.30 -5.71 29.60
C ALA A 58 5.07 -5.27 28.78
N LYS A 59 4.14 -4.55 29.42
CA LYS A 59 2.89 -4.11 28.78
C LYS A 59 3.09 -3.29 27.50
N ASN A 60 4.19 -2.57 27.36
CA ASN A 60 4.50 -1.78 26.17
C ASN A 60 5.59 -2.41 25.27
N ALA A 61 5.92 -3.70 25.44
CA ALA A 61 6.88 -4.38 24.60
C ALA A 61 6.51 -4.32 23.10
N ASP A 62 5.23 -4.42 22.77
CA ASP A 62 4.75 -4.28 21.39
C ASP A 62 5.06 -2.91 20.80
N LYS A 63 4.93 -1.83 21.59
CA LYS A 63 5.26 -0.47 21.10
C LYS A 63 6.75 -0.34 20.78
N VAL A 64 7.60 -0.95 21.59
CA VAL A 64 9.05 -1.02 21.33
C VAL A 64 9.30 -1.81 20.05
N THR A 65 8.71 -3.00 19.90
CA THR A 65 8.81 -3.85 18.71
C THR A 65 8.42 -3.10 17.43
N LYS A 66 7.25 -2.44 17.44
CA LYS A 66 6.73 -1.63 16.33
C LYS A 66 7.69 -0.50 15.94
N ARG A 67 8.27 0.16 16.93
CA ARG A 67 9.24 1.25 16.73
C ARG A 67 10.56 0.72 16.17
N THR A 68 11.05 -0.40 16.66
CA THR A 68 12.27 -1.04 16.15
C THR A 68 12.11 -1.47 14.70
N LEU A 69 10.99 -2.10 14.33
CA LEU A 69 10.66 -2.43 12.93
C LEU A 69 10.74 -1.22 11.99
N ARG A 70 10.22 -0.07 12.46
CA ARG A 70 10.26 1.19 11.70
C ARG A 70 11.69 1.69 11.48
N ILE A 71 12.54 1.61 12.50
CA ILE A 71 13.93 2.05 12.42
C ILE A 71 14.74 1.10 11.52
N LEU A 72 14.60 -0.22 11.70
CA LEU A 72 15.22 -1.24 10.84
C LEU A 72 14.87 -0.99 9.36
N ALA A 73 13.60 -0.71 9.07
CA ALA A 73 13.13 -0.42 7.73
C ALA A 73 13.76 0.86 7.15
N SER A 74 13.95 1.91 7.96
CA SER A 74 14.63 3.14 7.52
C SER A 74 16.14 2.96 7.32
N LEU A 75 16.73 1.95 7.95
CA LEU A 75 18.13 1.56 7.77
C LEU A 75 18.33 0.52 6.67
N ASN A 76 17.25 0.08 6.00
CA ASN A 76 17.26 -1.02 5.04
C ASN A 76 17.84 -2.34 5.60
N LEU A 77 17.67 -2.58 6.91
CA LEU A 77 18.11 -3.82 7.56
C LEU A 77 17.02 -4.88 7.42
N GLU A 78 17.36 -6.00 6.78
CA GLU A 78 16.42 -7.08 6.52
C GLU A 78 16.34 -8.06 7.70
N LEU A 79 15.12 -8.38 8.11
CA LEU A 79 14.87 -9.43 9.09
C LEU A 79 14.82 -10.82 8.42
N PRO A 80 15.15 -11.90 9.14
CA PRO A 80 15.02 -13.26 8.62
C PRO A 80 13.60 -13.55 8.13
N SER A 81 13.47 -14.07 6.90
CA SER A 81 12.17 -14.40 6.29
C SER A 81 11.23 -15.24 7.19
N PRO A 82 11.72 -16.28 7.92
CA PRO A 82 10.86 -17.04 8.83
C PRO A 82 10.30 -16.18 9.97
N LEU A 83 11.10 -15.24 10.50
CA LEU A 83 10.69 -14.32 11.56
C LEU A 83 9.64 -13.34 11.05
N ILE A 84 9.84 -12.74 9.87
CA ILE A 84 8.86 -11.84 9.25
C ILE A 84 7.50 -12.53 9.09
N ARG A 85 7.50 -13.74 8.52
CA ARG A 85 6.26 -14.51 8.33
C ARG A 85 5.61 -14.84 9.67
N ARG A 86 6.39 -15.28 10.67
CA ARG A 86 5.90 -15.59 12.01
C ARG A 86 5.22 -14.38 12.65
N LEU A 87 5.90 -13.24 12.69
CA LEU A 87 5.36 -11.99 13.25
C LEU A 87 4.06 -11.56 12.55
N PHE A 88 3.99 -11.72 11.23
CA PHE A 88 2.79 -11.39 10.49
C PHE A 88 1.61 -12.32 10.82
N VAL A 89 1.84 -13.63 10.89
CA VAL A 89 0.75 -14.60 11.12
C VAL A 89 0.28 -14.55 12.58
N GLU A 90 1.22 -14.58 13.53
CA GLU A 90 0.94 -14.78 14.96
C GLU A 90 0.57 -13.48 15.69
N SER A 91 0.96 -12.31 15.17
CA SER A 91 0.79 -11.04 15.88
C SER A 91 -0.01 -10.03 15.05
N ALA A 92 -1.34 -10.03 15.22
CA ALA A 92 -2.24 -9.09 14.53
C ALA A 92 -1.83 -7.62 14.71
N GLU A 93 -1.43 -7.25 15.92
CA GLU A 93 -0.91 -5.93 16.30
C GLU A 93 0.32 -5.49 15.49
N LEU A 94 1.14 -6.42 14.99
CA LEU A 94 2.41 -6.13 14.31
C LEU A 94 2.31 -6.17 12.78
N ARG A 95 1.20 -6.64 12.20
CA ARG A 95 1.07 -6.86 10.75
C ARG A 95 1.33 -5.61 9.92
N GLU A 96 0.78 -4.48 10.34
CA GLU A 96 0.99 -3.19 9.66
C GLU A 96 2.46 -2.76 9.72
N ASN A 97 3.14 -2.96 10.86
CA ASN A 97 4.56 -2.64 11.00
C ASN A 97 5.45 -3.59 10.18
N VAL A 98 5.09 -4.87 10.11
CA VAL A 98 5.77 -5.85 9.24
C VAL A 98 5.58 -5.51 7.76
N ALA A 99 4.36 -5.16 7.35
CA ALA A 99 4.07 -4.69 6.01
C ALA A 99 4.83 -3.39 5.70
N GLY A 100 4.80 -2.41 6.59
CA GLY A 100 5.54 -1.16 6.44
C GLY A 100 7.06 -1.39 6.33
N HIS A 101 7.59 -2.38 7.05
CA HIS A 101 8.99 -2.80 6.92
C HIS A 101 9.28 -3.37 5.52
N LEU A 102 8.50 -4.34 5.05
CA LEU A 102 8.64 -4.92 3.71
C LEU A 102 8.45 -3.88 2.59
N ALA A 103 7.49 -2.98 2.73
CA ALA A 103 7.20 -1.91 1.78
C ALA A 103 8.43 -1.01 1.57
N LYS A 104 9.07 -0.59 2.67
CA LYS A 104 10.27 0.27 2.62
C LYS A 104 11.48 -0.41 2.01
N LEU A 105 11.69 -1.70 2.30
CA LEU A 105 12.80 -2.43 1.69
C LEU A 105 12.67 -2.48 0.15
N GLY A 106 11.43 -2.52 -0.37
CA GLY A 106 11.13 -2.61 -1.80
C GLY A 106 10.99 -4.05 -2.32
N TYR A 107 11.06 -4.22 -3.63
CA TYR A 107 10.99 -5.54 -4.25
C TYR A 107 12.39 -6.18 -4.38
N SER A 108 12.44 -7.50 -4.18
CA SER A 108 13.45 -8.40 -4.71
C SER A 108 12.78 -9.77 -4.92
N TYR A 109 13.39 -10.65 -5.72
CA TYR A 109 12.82 -11.98 -5.93
C TYR A 109 12.60 -12.76 -4.61
N ALA A 110 13.57 -12.73 -3.69
CA ALA A 110 13.47 -13.39 -2.39
C ALA A 110 12.31 -12.84 -1.55
N ARG A 111 12.19 -11.52 -1.46
CA ARG A 111 11.10 -10.83 -0.74
C ARG A 111 9.75 -11.05 -1.41
N GLY A 112 9.69 -11.11 -2.74
CA GLY A 112 8.50 -11.49 -3.50
C GLY A 112 8.00 -12.88 -3.11
N ARG A 113 8.89 -13.89 -3.01
CA ARG A 113 8.50 -15.23 -2.55
C ARG A 113 8.03 -15.24 -1.10
N LEU A 114 8.65 -14.47 -0.22
CA LEU A 114 8.19 -14.31 1.16
C LEU A 114 6.78 -13.71 1.19
N LEU A 115 6.53 -12.64 0.43
CA LEU A 115 5.23 -11.99 0.36
C LEU A 115 4.15 -12.91 -0.21
N LEU A 116 4.47 -13.78 -1.17
CA LEU A 116 3.52 -14.79 -1.67
C LEU A 116 3.09 -15.78 -0.57
N LYS A 117 4.00 -16.18 0.32
CA LYS A 117 3.66 -17.01 1.49
C LYS A 117 2.74 -16.25 2.43
N ILE A 118 3.09 -15.01 2.75
CA ILE A 118 2.28 -14.12 3.60
C ILE A 118 0.89 -13.88 2.99
N ALA A 119 0.79 -13.64 1.68
CA ALA A 119 -0.46 -13.45 0.96
C ALA A 119 -1.32 -14.73 0.97
N THR A 120 -0.69 -15.90 0.90
CA THR A 120 -1.39 -17.18 1.04
C THR A 120 -1.96 -17.34 2.44
N ASP A 121 -1.17 -17.04 3.48
CA ASP A 121 -1.64 -17.09 4.87
C ASP A 121 -2.77 -16.08 5.13
N ALA A 122 -2.65 -14.85 4.59
CA ALA A 122 -3.62 -13.77 4.74
C ALA A 122 -5.04 -14.11 4.21
N ARG A 123 -5.20 -15.16 3.40
CA ARG A 123 -6.51 -15.67 2.97
C ARG A 123 -7.38 -16.05 4.17
N ALA A 124 -6.78 -16.72 5.16
CA ALA A 124 -7.44 -17.28 6.33
C ALA A 124 -7.36 -16.40 7.58
N LEU A 125 -6.70 -15.24 7.49
CA LEU A 125 -6.61 -14.26 8.56
C LEU A 125 -7.75 -13.21 8.43
N ASP A 126 -7.58 -12.06 9.08
CA ASP A 126 -8.51 -10.94 9.00
C ASP A 126 -8.25 -9.99 7.82
N ASP A 127 -9.17 -9.05 7.67
CA ASP A 127 -9.15 -7.99 6.66
C ASP A 127 -7.92 -7.08 6.75
N GLY A 128 -7.40 -6.86 7.97
CA GLY A 128 -6.18 -6.09 8.18
C GLY A 128 -4.96 -6.76 7.53
N ALA A 129 -4.86 -8.09 7.62
CA ALA A 129 -3.80 -8.84 6.96
C ALA A 129 -3.85 -8.70 5.42
N ARG A 130 -5.05 -8.74 4.83
CA ARG A 130 -5.24 -8.60 3.38
C ARG A 130 -4.85 -7.20 2.89
N PHE A 131 -5.26 -6.16 3.62
CA PHE A 131 -4.87 -4.80 3.30
C PHE A 131 -3.36 -4.58 3.44
N ALA A 132 -2.74 -5.13 4.49
CA ALA A 132 -1.31 -5.05 4.69
C ALA A 132 -0.52 -5.64 3.49
N VAL A 133 -0.97 -6.77 2.94
CA VAL A 133 -0.38 -7.34 1.71
C VAL A 133 -0.51 -6.38 0.52
N LYS A 134 -1.71 -5.82 0.30
CA LYS A 134 -1.95 -4.86 -0.77
C LYS A 134 -1.06 -3.62 -0.61
N ASP A 135 -0.90 -3.09 0.60
CA ASP A 135 -0.07 -1.91 0.84
C ASP A 135 1.41 -2.16 0.51
N VAL A 136 1.96 -3.34 0.87
CA VAL A 136 3.32 -3.73 0.46
C VAL A 136 3.47 -3.75 -1.06
N VAL A 137 2.55 -4.44 -1.72
CA VAL A 137 2.59 -4.65 -3.18
C VAL A 137 2.50 -3.32 -3.93
N LEU A 138 1.63 -2.41 -3.50
CA LEU A 138 1.48 -1.11 -4.16
C LEU A 138 2.70 -0.20 -3.96
N ALA A 139 3.41 -0.36 -2.84
CA ALA A 139 4.63 0.36 -2.50
C ALA A 139 5.90 -0.22 -3.17
N TRP A 140 5.79 -1.32 -3.91
CA TRP A 140 6.92 -1.92 -4.62
C TRP A 140 6.95 -1.53 -6.10
N ASP A 141 8.14 -1.13 -6.57
CA ASP A 141 8.50 -1.09 -7.98
C ASP A 141 8.99 -2.49 -8.39
N VAL A 142 8.08 -3.30 -8.95
CA VAL A 142 8.36 -4.68 -9.33
C VAL A 142 8.96 -4.70 -10.73
N SER A 143 10.09 -5.38 -10.92
CA SER A 143 10.74 -5.46 -12.23
C SER A 143 9.80 -6.06 -13.29
N SER A 144 9.99 -5.64 -14.54
CA SER A 144 9.25 -6.15 -15.69
C SER A 144 9.96 -7.33 -16.38
N ASP A 145 10.97 -7.91 -15.72
CA ASP A 145 11.67 -9.11 -16.20
C ASP A 145 10.86 -10.38 -15.90
N ALA A 146 11.35 -11.53 -16.33
CA ALA A 146 10.68 -12.82 -16.11
C ALA A 146 10.36 -13.08 -14.62
N THR A 147 11.27 -12.74 -13.70
CA THR A 147 11.08 -13.00 -12.27
C THR A 147 10.00 -12.11 -11.65
N GLY A 148 9.93 -10.85 -12.07
CA GLY A 148 8.87 -9.93 -11.66
C GLY A 148 7.51 -10.29 -12.25
N VAL A 149 7.47 -10.68 -13.53
CA VAL A 149 6.25 -11.16 -14.20
C VAL A 149 5.72 -12.44 -13.55
N ASP A 150 6.60 -13.38 -13.22
CA ASP A 150 6.24 -14.62 -12.52
C ASP A 150 5.65 -14.32 -11.13
N PHE A 151 6.30 -13.43 -10.38
CA PHE A 151 5.80 -12.98 -9.07
C PHE A 151 4.41 -12.34 -9.19
N VAL A 152 4.23 -11.40 -10.12
CA VAL A 152 2.95 -10.71 -10.35
C VAL A 152 1.86 -11.72 -10.74
N THR A 153 2.17 -12.67 -11.61
CA THR A 153 1.22 -13.70 -12.03
C THR A 153 0.78 -14.57 -10.86
N ALA A 154 1.72 -15.04 -10.05
CA ALA A 154 1.43 -15.81 -8.85
C ALA A 154 0.62 -15.00 -7.83
N LEU A 155 0.96 -13.71 -7.66
CA LEU A 155 0.28 -12.80 -6.75
C LEU A 155 -1.17 -12.55 -7.18
N LEU A 156 -1.42 -12.26 -8.46
CA LEU A 156 -2.77 -12.04 -9.00
C LEU A 156 -3.65 -13.29 -8.81
N SER A 157 -3.11 -14.48 -9.08
CA SER A 157 -3.78 -15.75 -8.78
C SER A 157 -4.07 -15.91 -7.30
N CYS A 158 -3.16 -15.47 -6.43
CA CYS A 158 -3.32 -15.58 -4.98
C CYS A 158 -4.40 -14.66 -4.42
N VAL A 159 -4.37 -13.38 -4.77
CA VAL A 159 -5.32 -12.38 -4.23
C VAL A 159 -6.72 -12.54 -4.81
N LYS A 160 -6.86 -13.14 -6.01
CA LYS A 160 -8.17 -13.44 -6.61
C LYS A 160 -9.03 -14.37 -5.75
N GLU A 161 -8.39 -15.21 -4.93
CA GLU A 161 -9.04 -16.13 -4.01
C GLU A 161 -9.46 -15.47 -2.68
N TYR A 162 -9.17 -14.18 -2.48
CA TYR A 162 -9.61 -13.49 -1.27
C TYR A 162 -11.13 -13.31 -1.30
N ALA A 163 -11.79 -13.78 -0.24
CA ALA A 163 -13.24 -13.75 -0.11
C ALA A 163 -13.75 -12.43 0.52
N GLY A 164 -15.03 -12.16 0.32
CA GLY A 164 -15.72 -11.00 0.87
C GLY A 164 -15.38 -9.68 0.18
N GLU A 165 -16.01 -8.61 0.67
CA GLU A 165 -15.88 -7.27 0.10
C GLU A 165 -14.45 -6.73 0.21
N VAL A 166 -13.83 -6.86 1.39
CA VAL A 166 -12.45 -6.42 1.60
C VAL A 166 -11.47 -7.23 0.76
N GLY A 167 -11.67 -8.55 0.66
CA GLY A 167 -10.88 -9.41 -0.21
C GLY A 167 -10.95 -8.96 -1.67
N PHE A 168 -12.17 -8.66 -2.15
CA PHE A 168 -12.38 -8.10 -3.48
C PHE A 168 -11.65 -6.76 -3.67
N CYS A 169 -11.83 -5.78 -2.77
CA CYS A 169 -11.19 -4.47 -2.88
C CYS A 169 -9.65 -4.56 -2.83
N THR A 170 -9.12 -5.49 -2.03
CA THR A 170 -7.70 -5.79 -1.96
C THR A 170 -7.19 -6.32 -3.29
N ALA A 171 -7.84 -7.33 -3.84
CA ALA A 171 -7.51 -7.88 -5.15
C ALA A 171 -7.65 -6.83 -6.25
N LEU A 172 -8.72 -6.03 -6.24
CA LEU A 172 -9.00 -4.99 -7.22
C LEU A 172 -7.85 -3.99 -7.33
N ALA A 173 -7.29 -3.52 -6.21
CA ALA A 173 -6.16 -2.59 -6.22
C ALA A 173 -4.90 -3.23 -6.84
N VAL A 174 -4.62 -4.50 -6.53
CA VAL A 174 -3.50 -5.24 -7.13
C VAL A 174 -3.72 -5.46 -8.63
N PHE A 175 -4.94 -5.82 -9.04
CA PHE A 175 -5.31 -5.94 -10.45
C PHE A 175 -5.21 -4.60 -11.19
N ALA A 176 -5.64 -3.50 -10.58
CA ALA A 176 -5.57 -2.18 -11.19
C ALA A 176 -4.13 -1.74 -11.49
N LYS A 177 -3.18 -2.08 -10.60
CA LYS A 177 -1.76 -1.83 -10.81
C LYS A 177 -1.14 -2.75 -11.88
N PHE A 178 -1.35 -4.07 -11.76
CA PHE A 178 -0.55 -5.06 -12.50
C PHE A 178 -1.25 -5.79 -13.64
N ALA A 179 -2.57 -5.92 -13.58
CA ALA A 179 -3.27 -6.72 -14.57
C ALA A 179 -3.35 -6.01 -15.93
N PRO A 180 -3.24 -6.74 -17.05
CA PRO A 180 -3.56 -6.20 -18.35
C PRO A 180 -5.07 -5.86 -18.44
N PRO A 181 -5.48 -4.90 -19.30
CA PRO A 181 -6.85 -4.38 -19.33
C PRO A 181 -7.93 -5.46 -19.50
N ASN A 182 -7.68 -6.48 -20.32
CA ASN A 182 -8.60 -7.60 -20.52
C ASN A 182 -8.82 -8.42 -19.23
N LYS A 183 -7.75 -8.76 -18.50
CA LYS A 183 -7.84 -9.51 -17.24
C LYS A 183 -8.51 -8.68 -16.14
N LEU A 184 -8.23 -7.37 -16.09
CA LEU A 184 -8.92 -6.45 -15.16
C LEU A 184 -10.42 -6.40 -15.44
N LEU A 185 -10.82 -6.23 -16.70
CA LEU A 185 -12.23 -6.21 -17.07
C LEU A 185 -12.92 -7.54 -16.74
N SER A 186 -12.32 -8.68 -17.10
CA SER A 186 -12.87 -10.00 -16.75
C SER A 186 -12.99 -10.20 -15.23
N PHE A 187 -12.03 -9.70 -14.45
CA PHE A 187 -12.10 -9.74 -13.00
C PHE A 187 -13.31 -8.94 -12.47
N LEU A 188 -13.48 -7.70 -12.93
CA LEU A 188 -14.62 -6.85 -12.57
C LEU A 188 -15.97 -7.52 -12.88
N GLU A 189 -16.11 -8.09 -14.08
CA GLU A 189 -17.34 -8.76 -14.50
C GLU A 189 -17.63 -10.02 -13.69
N SER A 190 -16.60 -10.83 -13.42
CA SER A 190 -16.75 -12.07 -12.65
C SER A 190 -17.19 -11.83 -11.19
N LYS A 191 -16.95 -10.63 -10.66
CA LYS A 191 -17.28 -10.24 -9.29
C LYS A 191 -18.37 -9.16 -9.21
N ARG A 192 -19.11 -8.93 -10.29
CA ARG A 192 -20.17 -7.90 -10.41
C ARG A 192 -21.12 -7.86 -9.23
N ARG A 193 -21.66 -9.02 -8.85
CA ARG A 193 -22.57 -9.15 -7.71
C ARG A 193 -21.97 -8.65 -6.39
N ILE A 194 -20.67 -8.84 -6.16
CA ILE A 194 -20.00 -8.42 -4.91
C ILE A 194 -19.94 -6.90 -4.85
N TRP A 195 -19.44 -6.26 -5.91
CA TRP A 195 -19.21 -4.83 -5.87
C TRP A 195 -20.46 -4.00 -6.08
N GLU A 196 -21.46 -4.47 -6.84
CA GLU A 196 -22.74 -3.76 -6.97
C GLU A 196 -23.57 -3.79 -5.68
N ALA A 197 -23.36 -4.78 -4.80
CA ALA A 197 -24.08 -4.88 -3.54
C ALA A 197 -23.70 -3.78 -2.55
N SER A 198 -22.42 -3.41 -2.47
CA SER A 198 -21.92 -2.40 -1.52
C SER A 198 -21.72 -1.03 -2.18
N SER A 199 -21.83 0.06 -1.41
CA SER A 199 -21.41 1.39 -1.88
C SER A 199 -19.89 1.50 -1.94
N PHE A 200 -19.20 0.95 -0.94
CA PHE A 200 -17.75 1.05 -0.82
C PHE A 200 -17.04 0.31 -1.97
N ALA A 201 -17.34 -0.96 -2.20
CA ALA A 201 -16.75 -1.71 -3.32
C ALA A 201 -17.11 -1.12 -4.69
N HIS A 202 -18.37 -0.68 -4.90
CA HIS A 202 -18.77 -0.04 -6.15
C HIS A 202 -17.92 1.21 -6.42
N ARG A 203 -17.74 2.07 -5.41
CA ARG A 203 -16.87 3.25 -5.51
C ARG A 203 -15.44 2.89 -5.89
N GLN A 204 -14.89 1.79 -5.35
CA GLN A 204 -13.55 1.33 -5.73
C GLN A 204 -13.48 0.84 -7.18
N VAL A 205 -14.57 0.23 -7.70
CA VAL A 205 -14.64 -0.15 -9.11
C VAL A 205 -14.62 1.08 -10.02
N ILE A 206 -15.42 2.09 -9.70
CA ILE A 206 -15.48 3.32 -10.50
C ILE A 206 -14.12 4.02 -10.55
N SER A 207 -13.38 4.05 -9.44
CA SER A 207 -12.05 4.69 -9.41
C SER A 207 -10.99 4.00 -10.26
N VAL A 208 -11.14 2.70 -10.59
CA VAL A 208 -10.17 1.96 -11.42
C VAL A 208 -10.52 1.91 -12.90
N LEU A 209 -11.74 2.32 -13.29
CA LEU A 209 -12.18 2.34 -14.69
C LEU A 209 -11.25 3.09 -15.65
N PRO A 210 -10.52 4.16 -15.26
CA PRO A 210 -9.54 4.80 -16.13
C PRO A 210 -8.50 3.83 -16.72
N ARG A 211 -8.20 2.70 -16.07
CA ARG A 211 -7.31 1.65 -16.60
C ARG A 211 -7.82 1.01 -17.89
N LEU A 212 -9.12 1.08 -18.15
CA LEU A 212 -9.78 0.40 -19.26
C LEU A 212 -10.11 1.34 -20.44
N MET A 213 -9.82 2.64 -20.33
CA MET A 213 -10.23 3.64 -21.34
C MET A 213 -9.67 3.37 -22.73
N ASN A 214 -8.39 3.01 -22.84
CA ASN A 214 -7.78 2.70 -24.13
C ASN A 214 -8.17 1.31 -24.68
N TYR A 215 -8.78 0.45 -23.86
CA TYR A 215 -9.15 -0.92 -24.25
C TYR A 215 -10.64 -1.03 -24.64
N ARG A 216 -11.56 -0.49 -23.81
CA ARG A 216 -13.01 -0.55 -24.01
C ARG A 216 -13.69 0.76 -23.56
N PRO A 217 -13.44 1.89 -24.23
CA PRO A 217 -13.90 3.21 -23.79
C PRO A 217 -15.43 3.28 -23.60
N TYR A 218 -16.20 2.82 -24.59
CA TYR A 218 -17.68 2.80 -24.51
C TYR A 218 -18.22 2.03 -23.30
N LYS A 219 -17.53 0.97 -22.87
CA LYS A 219 -17.95 0.19 -21.71
C LYS A 219 -17.65 0.91 -20.41
N VAL A 220 -16.54 1.64 -20.36
CA VAL A 220 -16.19 2.50 -19.22
C VAL A 220 -17.19 3.63 -19.10
N GLU A 221 -17.49 4.34 -20.18
CA GLU A 221 -18.49 5.42 -20.20
C GLU A 221 -19.84 4.91 -19.72
N ARG A 222 -20.29 3.76 -20.21
CA ARG A 222 -21.54 3.14 -19.73
C ARG A 222 -21.50 2.88 -18.23
N TYR A 223 -20.42 2.30 -17.69
CA TYR A 223 -20.31 2.10 -16.25
C TYR A 223 -20.34 3.41 -15.45
N LEU A 224 -19.76 4.49 -15.97
CA LEU A 224 -19.79 5.80 -15.32
C LEU A 224 -21.20 6.40 -15.35
N VAL A 225 -21.92 6.30 -16.47
CA VAL A 225 -23.32 6.72 -16.57
C VAL A 225 -24.21 5.91 -15.63
N ASP A 226 -24.04 4.59 -15.58
CA ASP A 226 -24.77 3.72 -14.65
C ASP A 226 -24.48 4.12 -13.18
N ALA A 227 -23.22 4.46 -12.89
CA ALA A 227 -22.78 4.93 -11.57
C ALA A 227 -23.43 6.25 -11.16
N LEU A 228 -23.63 7.19 -12.08
CA LEU A 228 -24.37 8.44 -11.82
C LEU A 228 -25.84 8.18 -11.45
N ASN A 229 -26.42 7.09 -11.96
CA ASN A 229 -27.83 6.75 -11.80
C ASN A 229 -28.09 5.70 -10.70
N CYS A 230 -27.07 5.21 -10.00
CA CYS A 230 -27.22 4.08 -9.07
C CYS A 230 -27.78 4.45 -7.68
N GLY A 231 -28.02 5.74 -7.41
CA GLY A 231 -28.58 6.23 -6.14
C GLY A 231 -27.61 6.20 -4.94
N LYS A 232 -26.36 5.77 -5.13
CA LYS A 232 -25.33 5.72 -4.06
C LYS A 232 -24.45 6.96 -4.12
N ALA A 233 -24.64 7.91 -3.22
CA ALA A 233 -23.98 9.22 -3.24
C ALA A 233 -22.44 9.16 -3.39
N ASP A 234 -21.77 8.26 -2.68
CA ASP A 234 -20.31 8.11 -2.76
C ASP A 234 -19.83 7.62 -4.14
N VAL A 235 -20.63 6.78 -4.80
CA VAL A 235 -20.35 6.25 -6.14
C VAL A 235 -20.57 7.35 -7.17
N VAL A 236 -21.70 8.06 -7.08
CA VAL A 236 -22.05 9.21 -7.92
C VAL A 236 -20.96 10.28 -7.83
N SER A 237 -20.48 10.58 -6.62
CA SER A 237 -19.42 11.57 -6.41
C SER A 237 -18.13 11.22 -7.16
N VAL A 238 -17.68 9.96 -7.13
CA VAL A 238 -16.46 9.57 -7.86
C VAL A 238 -16.68 9.59 -9.37
N ALA A 239 -17.83 9.11 -9.86
CA ALA A 239 -18.15 9.16 -11.28
C ALA A 239 -18.22 10.61 -11.79
N LYS A 240 -18.89 11.50 -11.05
CA LYS A 240 -18.98 12.92 -11.37
C LYS A 240 -17.60 13.58 -11.39
N ASN A 241 -16.77 13.34 -10.37
CA ASN A 241 -15.42 13.90 -10.34
C ASN A 241 -14.58 13.48 -11.55
N LEU A 242 -14.76 12.27 -12.08
CA LEU A 242 -14.10 11.86 -13.33
C LEU A 242 -14.61 12.70 -14.51
N PHE A 243 -15.92 12.87 -14.67
CA PHE A 243 -16.45 13.75 -15.72
C PHE A 243 -15.95 15.19 -15.59
N ASP A 244 -16.02 15.78 -14.40
CA ASP A 244 -15.55 17.14 -14.14
C ASP A 244 -14.04 17.29 -14.48
N LEU A 245 -13.22 16.27 -14.21
CA LEU A 245 -11.80 16.26 -14.57
C LEU A 245 -11.55 16.12 -16.08
N ALA A 246 -12.45 15.48 -16.84
CA ALA A 246 -12.34 15.37 -18.29
C ALA A 246 -12.62 16.69 -19.01
N GLU A 247 -13.39 17.58 -18.39
CA GLU A 247 -13.75 18.89 -18.94
C GLU A 247 -12.65 19.96 -18.75
N LEU A 248 -11.58 19.63 -18.01
CA LEU A 248 -10.46 20.54 -17.82
C LEU A 248 -9.71 20.77 -19.14
N THR A 249 -9.41 22.03 -19.44
CA THR A 249 -8.62 22.40 -20.63
C THR A 249 -7.11 22.22 -20.43
N GLY A 250 -6.67 21.97 -19.19
CA GLY A 250 -5.28 21.76 -18.82
C GLY A 250 -5.10 21.57 -17.32
N MET A 251 -3.89 21.22 -16.89
CA MET A 251 -3.55 21.17 -15.46
C MET A 251 -3.23 22.56 -14.91
N SER A 252 -4.02 23.01 -13.93
CA SER A 252 -3.66 24.20 -13.15
C SER A 252 -2.39 23.95 -12.30
N PRO A 253 -1.68 25.00 -11.85
CA PRO A 253 -0.53 24.86 -10.96
C PRO A 253 -0.83 24.06 -9.68
N GLU A 254 -2.02 24.22 -9.11
CA GLU A 254 -2.45 23.54 -7.88
C GLU A 254 -2.65 22.04 -8.12
N ILE A 255 -3.34 21.68 -9.21
CA ILE A 255 -3.52 20.29 -9.64
C ILE A 255 -2.13 19.70 -9.90
N ARG A 256 -1.29 20.40 -10.65
CA ARG A 256 0.06 19.94 -10.97
C ARG A 256 0.89 19.67 -9.71
N MET A 257 0.86 20.55 -8.71
CA MET A 257 1.57 20.35 -7.44
C MET A 257 1.03 19.13 -6.66
N ALA A 258 -0.28 18.89 -6.71
CA ALA A 258 -0.90 17.74 -6.06
C ALA A 258 -0.46 16.41 -6.71
N PHE A 259 -0.33 16.38 -8.04
CA PHE A 259 0.10 15.19 -8.79
C PHE A 259 1.62 15.02 -8.84
N PHE A 260 2.38 16.12 -8.86
CA PHE A 260 3.82 16.13 -9.08
C PHE A 260 4.56 16.97 -8.03
N PRO A 261 4.55 16.55 -6.74
CA PRO A 261 5.27 17.27 -5.70
C PRO A 261 6.79 17.23 -5.93
N THR A 262 7.47 18.33 -5.63
CA THR A 262 8.92 18.50 -5.84
C THR A 262 9.80 17.61 -4.97
N ASN A 263 9.27 17.11 -3.84
CA ASN A 263 10.02 16.34 -2.84
C ASN A 263 9.69 14.82 -2.81
N ALA A 264 9.02 14.26 -3.82
CA ALA A 264 8.60 12.85 -3.82
C ALA A 264 9.69 11.84 -4.25
N ALA A 265 10.96 12.13 -3.99
CA ALA A 265 12.06 11.24 -4.39
C ALA A 265 11.96 9.87 -3.69
N GLY A 266 11.98 8.78 -4.48
CA GLY A 266 12.26 7.43 -3.99
C GLY A 266 11.06 6.52 -3.65
N SER A 267 9.81 6.98 -3.79
CA SER A 267 8.63 6.11 -3.64
C SER A 267 7.97 5.87 -5.00
N PRO A 268 7.40 4.67 -5.26
CA PRO A 268 6.54 4.46 -6.41
C PRO A 268 5.38 5.45 -6.42
N TYR A 269 4.95 5.83 -7.62
CA TYR A 269 3.87 6.78 -7.82
C TYR A 269 2.55 6.21 -7.24
N PRO A 270 1.75 6.98 -6.46
CA PRO A 270 0.55 6.43 -5.84
C PRO A 270 -0.48 5.96 -6.88
N LEU A 271 -1.05 4.76 -6.70
CA LEU A 271 -2.03 4.18 -7.63
C LEU A 271 -3.24 5.12 -7.84
N SER A 272 -3.78 5.73 -6.78
CA SER A 272 -4.92 6.64 -6.91
C SER A 272 -4.61 7.85 -7.78
N LYS A 273 -3.43 8.46 -7.61
CA LYS A 273 -2.95 9.56 -8.47
C LYS A 273 -2.76 9.07 -9.89
N PHE A 274 -2.18 7.88 -10.07
CA PHE A 274 -1.99 7.29 -11.39
C PHE A 274 -3.33 7.10 -12.14
N LEU A 275 -4.35 6.57 -11.49
CA LEU A 275 -5.66 6.33 -12.09
C LEU A 275 -6.33 7.62 -12.56
N ILE A 276 -6.30 8.66 -11.72
CA ILE A 276 -6.84 9.97 -12.08
C ILE A 276 -6.02 10.61 -13.20
N LEU A 277 -4.68 10.50 -13.14
CA LEU A 277 -3.80 10.99 -14.19
C LEU A 277 -4.07 10.30 -15.52
N LYS A 278 -4.28 8.97 -15.53
CA LYS A 278 -4.61 8.22 -16.76
C LYS A 278 -5.92 8.69 -17.37
N TRP A 279 -6.92 9.01 -16.54
CA TRP A 279 -8.18 9.60 -17.01
C TRP A 279 -7.94 10.95 -17.70
N MET A 280 -7.29 11.88 -17.01
CA MET A 280 -6.92 13.20 -17.55
C MET A 280 -6.07 13.09 -18.83
N TYR A 281 -5.15 12.13 -18.87
CA TYR A 281 -4.28 11.87 -20.01
C TYR A 281 -5.09 11.46 -21.25
N HIS A 282 -6.04 10.55 -21.08
CA HIS A 282 -6.92 10.10 -22.16
C HIS A 282 -7.76 11.25 -22.75
N HIS A 283 -8.20 12.20 -21.92
CA HIS A 283 -9.00 13.35 -22.34
C HIS A 283 -8.16 14.57 -22.79
N GLY A 284 -6.84 14.44 -22.92
CA GLY A 284 -5.98 15.51 -23.43
C GLY A 284 -5.66 16.64 -22.44
N VAL A 285 -6.12 16.55 -21.19
CA VAL A 285 -5.85 17.53 -20.11
C VAL A 285 -4.34 17.68 -19.84
N THR A 286 -3.58 16.61 -20.11
CA THR A 286 -2.13 16.56 -19.87
C THR A 286 -1.29 16.91 -21.09
N ALA A 287 -1.86 17.45 -22.17
CA ALA A 287 -1.17 17.64 -23.45
C ALA A 287 0.00 18.65 -23.41
N SER A 288 0.11 19.47 -22.36
CA SER A 288 1.20 20.45 -22.26
C SER A 288 2.56 19.76 -22.16
N HIS A 289 3.57 20.31 -22.87
CA HIS A 289 4.95 19.80 -22.85
C HIS A 289 5.50 19.68 -21.42
N GLN A 290 5.17 20.67 -20.57
CA GLN A 290 5.61 20.69 -19.19
C GLN A 290 5.01 19.55 -18.35
N THR A 291 3.73 19.23 -18.56
CA THR A 291 3.06 18.11 -17.88
C THR A 291 3.65 16.78 -18.33
N GLN A 292 3.93 16.60 -19.61
CA GLN A 292 4.56 15.38 -20.13
C GLN A 292 5.94 15.17 -19.50
N ALA A 293 6.76 16.22 -19.42
CA ALA A 293 8.06 16.15 -18.75
C ALA A 293 7.95 15.76 -17.26
N ASP A 294 6.92 16.23 -16.54
CA ASP A 294 6.70 15.83 -15.15
C ASP A 294 6.27 14.36 -15.03
N ILE A 295 5.42 13.87 -15.94
CA ILE A 295 5.00 12.46 -16.01
C ILE A 295 6.22 11.57 -16.19
N GLU A 296 7.07 11.85 -17.18
CA GLU A 296 8.29 11.08 -17.45
C GLU A 296 9.25 11.10 -16.26
N LYS A 297 9.36 12.24 -15.57
CA LYS A 297 10.24 12.39 -14.41
C LYS A 297 9.75 11.63 -13.17
N GLN A 298 8.42 11.60 -12.92
CA GLN A 298 7.87 11.06 -11.67
C GLN A 298 7.33 9.64 -11.78
N ILE A 299 6.97 9.18 -12.97
CA ILE A 299 6.38 7.85 -13.19
C ILE A 299 7.44 6.92 -13.78
N GLY A 300 8.30 6.41 -12.91
CA GLY A 300 9.33 5.42 -13.27
C GLY A 300 8.87 3.96 -13.23
N ASP A 301 7.76 3.65 -12.54
CA ASP A 301 7.23 2.29 -12.41
C ASP A 301 6.79 1.76 -13.80
N ARG A 302 7.43 0.68 -14.23
CA ARG A 302 7.25 0.13 -15.58
C ARG A 302 5.83 -0.36 -15.86
N TRP A 303 5.10 -0.77 -14.83
CA TRP A 303 3.71 -1.19 -14.97
C TRP A 303 2.80 -0.01 -15.26
N TYR A 304 3.10 1.16 -14.70
CA TYR A 304 2.37 2.39 -14.98
C TYR A 304 2.70 2.97 -16.35
N THR A 305 3.96 2.97 -16.76
CA THR A 305 4.35 3.48 -18.08
C THR A 305 3.73 2.63 -19.20
N SER A 306 3.81 1.30 -19.08
CA SER A 306 3.10 0.37 -19.97
C SER A 306 1.59 0.62 -19.96
N ALA A 307 1.01 0.83 -18.78
CA ALA A 307 -0.40 1.12 -18.62
C ALA A 307 -0.84 2.47 -19.19
N LEU A 308 0.01 3.49 -19.32
CA LEU A 308 -0.32 4.77 -19.96
C LEU A 308 -0.37 4.63 -21.49
N GLN A 309 0.58 3.88 -22.05
CA GLN A 309 0.72 3.66 -23.49
C GLN A 309 -0.32 2.68 -24.06
N ALA A 310 -0.77 1.72 -23.25
CA ALA A 310 -1.79 0.73 -23.59
C ALA A 310 -3.22 1.27 -23.45
#